data_AF-A0A973MKB2-F1
#
_entry.id   AF-A0A973MKB2-F1
#
_cell.length_a   1.000
_cell.length_b   1.000
_cell.length_c   1.000
_cell.angle_alpha   90.00
_cell.angle_beta   90.00
_cell.angle_gamma   90.00
#
_symmetry.space_group_name_H-M   'P 1'
#
loop_
_entity.id
_entity.type
_entity.pdbx_description
1 polymer ?
#
loop_
_entity_poly.entity_id
_entity_poly.type
_entity_poly.pdbx_seq_one_letter_code
_entity_poly.pdbx_strand_id
1 'polypeptide(L)'
;MHKRNVVKAAVASAALIFAAATPAIATTVDVAGGKWSYDQGANTAWSNFKHPSNWHASSVKIGSQTFKSGCTTPGEWSLASGTKNGGGISYYYDPSC
;
A
#
# COMPACT_ATOMS: atom_id res chain seq x y z
N MET A 1 66.54 -13.94 -17.01
CA MET A 1 65.30 -14.74 -16.93
C MET A 1 64.24 -13.91 -16.21
N HIS A 2 63.20 -13.45 -16.92
CA HIS A 2 62.18 -12.52 -16.42
C HIS A 2 61.12 -13.28 -15.60
N LYS A 3 60.98 -12.95 -14.30
CA LYS A 3 59.89 -13.46 -13.46
C LYS A 3 58.64 -12.60 -13.67
N ARG A 4 57.59 -13.21 -14.21
CA ARG A 4 56.31 -12.58 -14.57
C ARG A 4 55.48 -12.31 -13.32
N ASN A 5 55.08 -11.05 -13.13
CA ASN A 5 54.12 -10.64 -12.10
C ASN A 5 52.73 -11.19 -12.45
N VAL A 6 52.21 -12.09 -11.61
CA VAL A 6 50.87 -12.66 -11.76
C VAL A 6 49.87 -11.68 -11.16
N VAL A 7 49.19 -10.92 -12.01
CA VAL A 7 48.05 -10.08 -11.61
C VAL A 7 46.86 -10.99 -11.32
N LYS A 8 46.46 -11.07 -10.05
CA LYS A 8 45.27 -11.80 -9.61
C LYS A 8 44.03 -10.98 -10.00
N ALA A 9 43.37 -11.35 -11.10
CA ALA A 9 42.08 -10.80 -11.47
C ALA A 9 41.00 -11.38 -10.54
N ALA A 10 40.53 -10.59 -9.57
CA ALA A 10 39.36 -10.91 -8.78
C ALA A 10 38.11 -10.47 -9.56
N VAL A 11 37.32 -11.44 -10.05
CA VAL A 11 36.03 -11.19 -10.70
C VAL A 11 35.00 -10.99 -9.60
N ALA A 12 34.55 -9.74 -9.41
CA ALA A 12 33.45 -9.43 -8.49
C ALA A 12 32.10 -9.64 -9.21
N SER A 13 31.51 -10.82 -9.03
CA SER A 13 30.15 -11.10 -9.51
C SER A 13 29.13 -10.49 -8.55
N ALA A 14 28.68 -9.27 -8.82
CA ALA A 14 27.55 -8.66 -8.12
C ALA A 14 26.24 -9.29 -8.63
N ALA A 15 25.70 -10.24 -7.87
CA ALA A 15 24.35 -10.77 -8.13
C ALA A 15 23.32 -9.71 -7.76
N LEU A 16 22.77 -9.01 -8.75
CA LEU A 16 21.62 -8.14 -8.60
C LEU A 16 20.38 -9.02 -8.41
N ILE A 17 19.96 -9.19 -7.16
CA ILE A 17 18.67 -9.81 -6.84
C ILE A 17 17.58 -8.80 -7.24
N PHE A 18 17.06 -8.92 -8.46
CA PHE A 18 15.84 -8.22 -8.85
C PHE A 18 14.68 -8.84 -8.06
N ALA A 19 14.35 -8.23 -6.93
CA ALA A 19 13.09 -8.53 -6.25
C ALA A 19 11.95 -8.08 -7.18
N ALA A 20 11.26 -9.04 -7.79
CA ALA A 20 10.06 -8.77 -8.56
C ALA A 20 8.99 -8.24 -7.61
N ALA A 21 8.74 -6.93 -7.63
CA ALA A 21 7.60 -6.35 -6.93
C ALA A 21 6.34 -6.73 -7.71
N THR A 22 5.51 -7.61 -7.15
CA THR A 22 4.15 -7.81 -7.65
C THR A 22 3.39 -6.48 -7.51
N PRO A 23 2.88 -5.88 -8.60
CA PRO A 23 2.09 -4.67 -8.49
C PRO A 23 0.83 -4.98 -7.68
N ALA A 24 0.58 -4.21 -6.63
CA ALA A 24 -0.68 -4.25 -5.88
C ALA A 24 -1.77 -3.65 -6.78
N ILE A 25 -2.69 -4.48 -7.26
CA ILE A 25 -3.83 -4.02 -8.07
C ILE A 25 -4.95 -3.64 -7.12
N ALA A 26 -5.06 -2.33 -6.86
CA ALA A 26 -6.06 -1.81 -5.96
C ALA A 26 -7.47 -2.07 -6.50
N THR A 27 -8.30 -2.72 -5.67
CA THR A 27 -9.71 -2.94 -6.02
C THR A 27 -10.42 -1.60 -5.92
N THR A 28 -11.01 -1.16 -7.02
CA THR A 28 -11.76 0.10 -7.07
C THR A 28 -13.16 -0.15 -7.57
N VAL A 29 -14.16 0.23 -6.76
CA VAL A 29 -15.58 -0.01 -7.02
C VAL A 29 -16.41 1.24 -6.75
N ASP A 30 -17.52 1.37 -7.45
CA ASP A 30 -18.51 2.43 -7.22
C ASP A 30 -19.57 1.91 -6.22
N VAL A 31 -19.65 2.52 -5.04
CA VAL A 31 -20.49 2.08 -3.92
C VAL A 31 -21.04 3.28 -3.15
N ALA A 32 -22.26 3.17 -2.63
CA ALA A 32 -22.91 4.20 -1.82
C ALA A 32 -22.86 5.62 -2.45
N GLY A 33 -22.97 5.73 -3.78
CA GLY A 33 -22.92 7.01 -4.50
C GLY A 33 -21.51 7.60 -4.67
N GLY A 34 -20.46 6.93 -4.19
CA GLY A 34 -19.07 7.33 -4.30
C GLY A 34 -18.17 6.26 -4.92
N LYS A 35 -16.85 6.52 -4.89
CA LYS A 35 -15.80 5.57 -5.26
C LYS A 35 -15.07 5.07 -4.03
N TRP A 36 -14.91 3.76 -3.93
CA TRP A 36 -14.12 3.11 -2.90
C TRP A 36 -12.94 2.38 -3.54
N SER A 37 -11.74 2.63 -3.04
CA SER A 37 -10.49 2.02 -3.50
C SER A 37 -9.72 1.46 -2.32
N TYR A 38 -9.44 0.16 -2.31
CA TYR A 38 -8.74 -0.50 -1.22
C TYR A 38 -7.79 -1.57 -1.74
N ASP A 39 -6.69 -1.76 -1.01
CA ASP A 39 -5.72 -2.81 -1.29
C ASP A 39 -4.71 -2.98 -0.14
N GLN A 40 -3.80 -3.92 -0.34
CA GLN A 40 -2.64 -4.14 0.50
C GLN A 40 -1.35 -4.25 -0.33
N GLY A 41 -0.38 -3.42 0.03
CA GLY A 41 1.00 -3.51 -0.46
C GLY A 41 1.81 -4.55 0.30
N ALA A 42 3.14 -4.56 0.17
CA ALA A 42 3.99 -5.51 0.89
C ALA A 42 3.87 -5.36 2.42
N ASN A 43 3.96 -4.12 2.91
CA ASN A 43 4.01 -3.81 4.35
C ASN A 43 2.85 -2.95 4.86
N THR A 44 1.96 -2.51 3.98
CA THR A 44 0.86 -1.59 4.32
C THR A 44 -0.45 -2.09 3.74
N ALA A 45 -1.55 -1.64 4.33
CA ALA A 45 -2.89 -1.79 3.79
C ALA A 45 -3.62 -0.45 3.86
N TRP A 46 -4.50 -0.19 2.90
CA TRP A 46 -5.25 1.07 2.84
C TRP A 46 -6.69 0.86 2.38
N SER A 47 -7.53 1.79 2.79
CA SER A 47 -8.92 1.95 2.36
C SER A 47 -9.13 3.44 2.10
N ASN A 48 -9.48 3.80 0.87
CA ASN A 48 -9.71 5.17 0.45
C ASN A 48 -11.13 5.27 -0.10
N PHE A 49 -11.88 6.28 0.33
CA PHE A 49 -13.26 6.49 -0.14
C PHE A 49 -13.46 7.94 -0.56
N LYS A 50 -14.18 8.16 -1.66
CA LYS A 50 -14.54 9.48 -2.18
C LYS A 50 -16.03 9.53 -2.45
N HIS A 51 -16.74 10.44 -1.78
CA HIS A 51 -18.13 10.74 -2.08
C HIS A 51 -18.27 12.13 -2.71
N PRO A 52 -19.03 12.31 -3.81
CA PRO A 52 -19.13 13.59 -4.52
C PRO A 52 -19.89 14.66 -3.74
N SER A 53 -20.83 14.28 -2.88
CA SER A 53 -21.81 15.23 -2.29
C SER A 53 -21.93 15.18 -0.77
N ASN A 54 -21.35 14.19 -0.10
CA ASN A 54 -21.52 13.96 1.34
C ASN A 54 -20.17 13.98 2.02
N TRP A 55 -20.18 14.41 3.28
CA TRP A 55 -19.07 14.15 4.18
C TRP A 55 -18.95 12.65 4.38
N HIS A 56 -17.73 12.15 4.37
CA HIS A 56 -17.47 10.72 4.34
C HIS A 56 -16.13 10.39 4.99
N ALA A 57 -15.94 9.11 5.32
CA ALA A 57 -14.72 8.60 5.90
C ALA A 57 -14.38 7.20 5.36
N SER A 58 -13.18 6.74 5.68
CA SER A 58 -12.69 5.39 5.39
C SER A 58 -11.89 4.87 6.58
N SER A 59 -11.77 3.55 6.67
CA SER A 59 -10.89 2.94 7.65
C SER A 59 -10.35 1.60 7.19
N VAL A 60 -9.19 1.23 7.71
CA VAL A 60 -8.59 -0.09 7.53
C VAL A 60 -8.29 -0.69 8.90
N LYS A 61 -8.69 -1.93 9.11
CA LYS A 61 -8.39 -2.70 10.31
C LYS A 61 -7.31 -3.72 9.99
N ILE A 62 -6.28 -3.78 10.82
CA ILE A 62 -5.15 -4.70 10.70
C ILE A 62 -4.96 -5.38 12.06
N GLY A 63 -5.36 -6.65 12.14
CA GLY A 63 -5.46 -7.36 13.41
C GLY A 63 -6.45 -6.67 14.36
N SER A 64 -5.97 -6.25 15.53
CA SER A 64 -6.77 -5.51 16.52
C SER A 64 -6.79 -4.00 16.29
N GLN A 65 -5.89 -3.45 15.48
CA GLN A 65 -5.73 -2.01 15.28
C GLN A 65 -6.63 -1.51 14.14
N THR A 66 -7.29 -0.37 14.35
CA THR A 66 -8.09 0.29 13.32
C THR A 66 -7.51 1.66 13.02
N PHE A 67 -7.18 1.89 11.76
CA PHE A 67 -6.70 3.16 11.24
C PHE A 67 -7.86 3.82 10.50
N LYS A 68 -8.30 4.97 11.00
CA LYS A 68 -9.44 5.71 10.44
C LYS A 68 -8.96 6.99 9.76
N SER A 69 -9.60 7.36 8.67
CA SER A 69 -9.59 8.74 8.22
C SER A 69 -10.47 9.59 9.15
N GLY A 70 -10.22 10.90 9.18
CA GLY A 70 -11.25 11.84 9.65
C GLY A 70 -12.39 11.96 8.65
N CYS A 71 -13.45 12.67 9.06
CA CYS A 71 -14.50 13.09 8.13
C CYS A 71 -13.89 14.04 7.10
N THR A 72 -14.08 13.67 5.84
CA THR A 72 -13.52 14.35 4.68
C THR A 72 -14.64 15.05 3.93
N THR A 73 -14.36 16.26 3.48
CA THR A 73 -15.31 17.10 2.73
C THR A 73 -15.75 16.40 1.43
N PRO A 74 -16.98 16.65 0.93
CA PRO A 74 -17.42 16.16 -0.36
C PRO A 74 -16.42 16.47 -1.48
N GLY A 75 -16.27 15.53 -2.42
CA GLY A 75 -15.41 15.70 -3.59
C GLY A 75 -13.93 15.40 -3.36
N GLU A 76 -13.49 15.21 -2.12
CA GLU A 76 -12.13 14.80 -1.77
C GLU A 76 -12.04 13.31 -1.45
N TRP A 77 -10.84 12.76 -1.41
CA TRP A 77 -10.60 11.38 -0.97
C TRP A 77 -10.33 11.34 0.53
N SER A 78 -11.13 10.58 1.26
CA SER A 78 -10.75 10.11 2.59
C SER A 78 -9.67 9.03 2.45
N LEU A 79 -8.58 9.16 3.21
CA LEU A 79 -7.43 8.26 3.14
C LEU A 79 -7.19 7.61 4.50
N ALA A 80 -7.26 6.28 4.54
CA ALA A 80 -6.90 5.51 5.73
C ALA A 80 -5.88 4.44 5.37
N SER A 81 -4.75 4.41 6.08
CA SER A 81 -3.70 3.41 5.87
C SER A 81 -3.05 3.00 7.18
N GLY A 82 -2.51 1.79 7.19
CA GLY A 82 -1.79 1.25 8.34
C GLY A 82 -0.71 0.25 7.92
N THR A 83 0.29 0.08 8.79
CA THR A 83 1.35 -0.92 8.63
C THR A 83 0.85 -2.29 9.04
N LYS A 84 1.17 -3.31 8.26
CA LYS A 84 0.83 -4.70 8.54
C LYS A 84 1.58 -5.19 9.77
N ASN A 85 0.88 -5.89 10.66
CA ASN A 85 1.43 -6.48 11.88
C ASN A 85 1.27 -8.01 11.92
N GLY A 86 1.04 -8.64 10.75
CA GLY A 86 0.74 -10.07 10.64
C GLY A 86 -0.71 -10.45 10.94
N GLY A 87 -1.55 -9.49 11.37
CA GLY A 87 -2.98 -9.70 11.56
C GLY A 87 -3.79 -9.67 10.26
N GLY A 88 -5.02 -10.19 10.33
CA GLY A 88 -5.98 -10.11 9.23
C GLY A 88 -6.32 -8.66 8.86
N ILE A 89 -6.55 -8.41 7.58
CA ILE A 89 -6.83 -7.07 7.03
C ILE A 89 -8.31 -6.98 6.65
N SER A 90 -8.95 -5.88 7.00
CA SER A 90 -10.32 -5.56 6.60
C SER A 90 -10.44 -4.10 6.23
N TYR A 91 -11.20 -3.81 5.19
CA TYR A 91 -11.35 -2.47 4.61
C TYR A 91 -12.78 -1.98 4.83
N TYR A 92 -12.94 -0.71 5.17
CA TYR A 92 -14.23 -0.10 5.41
C TYR A 92 -14.31 1.30 4.80
N TYR A 93 -15.53 1.71 4.48
CA TYR A 93 -15.91 3.06 4.07
C TYR A 93 -17.16 3.49 4.83
N ASP A 94 -17.35 4.79 4.95
CA ASP A 94 -18.50 5.42 5.58
C ASP A 94 -18.97 6.59 4.71
N PRO A 95 -20.15 6.51 4.07
CA PRO A 95 -20.67 7.55 3.19
C PRO A 95 -21.32 8.73 3.90
N SER A 96 -21.38 8.73 5.24
CA SER A 96 -22.08 9.75 6.02
C SER A 96 -21.30 10.35 7.17
N CYS A 97 -20.32 9.64 7.74
CA CYS A 97 -19.82 9.93 9.09
C CYS A 97 -20.92 9.89 10.18
#